data_AF-A0A822J8Y2-F1
#
_entry.id   AF-A0A822J8Y2-F1
#
_cell.length_a   1.000
_cell.length_b   1.000
_cell.length_c   1.000
_cell.angle_alpha   90.00
_cell.angle_beta   90.00
_cell.angle_gamma   90.00
#
_symmetry.space_group_name_H-M   'P 1'
#
loop_
_entity.id
_entity.type
_entity.pdbx_description
1 polymer ?
#
loop_
_entity_poly.entity_id
_entity_poly.type
_entity_poly.pdbx_seq_one_letter_code
_entity_poly.pdbx_strand_id
1 'polypeptide(L)'
;MISLISPPSSLDIKTNYDPKSYLPTDVSIEGFKRILKHEGDEAIKYVEDLAKKEGLEVRKWIIEGQPAKEILKLAEEQSVDLIVMGTLGRSGIEKFLLGSVADKVIRGSRIPVLTVRK
;
A
#
# COMPACT_ATOMS: atom_id res chain seq x y z
N MET A 1 -22.95 15.58 7.57
CA MET A 1 -23.40 15.72 6.17
C MET A 1 -22.23 16.32 5.40
N ILE A 2 -21.37 15.50 4.81
CA ILE A 2 -20.17 15.98 4.09
C ILE A 2 -20.57 16.09 2.62
N SER A 3 -20.64 17.33 2.12
CA SER A 3 -20.92 17.60 0.71
C SER A 3 -19.64 17.41 -0.09
N LEU A 4 -19.57 16.37 -0.92
CA LEU A 4 -18.49 16.18 -1.89
C LEU A 4 -18.80 17.09 -3.09
N ILE A 5 -18.06 18.20 -3.19
CA ILE A 5 -18.08 19.07 -4.35
C ILE A 5 -17.49 18.27 -5.52
N SER A 6 -18.32 17.96 -6.52
CA SER A 6 -17.87 17.19 -7.69
C SER A 6 -16.88 18.01 -8.52
N PRO A 7 -15.81 17.41 -9.08
CA PRO A 7 -14.87 18.13 -9.93
C PRO A 7 -15.56 18.60 -11.23
N PRO A 8 -15.16 19.77 -11.77
CA PRO A 8 -15.75 20.30 -12.99
C PRO A 8 -15.52 19.35 -14.17
N SER A 9 -16.57 19.14 -14.97
CA SER A 9 -16.50 18.34 -16.18
C SER A 9 -15.67 19.08 -17.24
N SER A 10 -14.73 18.33 -17.79
CA SER A 10 -13.76 18.62 -18.86
C SER A 10 -13.83 19.95 -19.64
N LEU A 11 -12.62 20.50 -19.81
CA LEU A 11 -12.10 21.29 -20.93
C LEU A 11 -12.10 22.83 -20.77
N ASP A 12 -11.13 23.32 -19.99
CA ASP A 12 -10.48 24.62 -20.24
C ASP A 12 -8.97 24.49 -19.96
N ILE A 13 -8.17 24.43 -21.04
CA ILE A 13 -6.71 24.16 -21.02
C ILE A 13 -5.91 25.42 -20.60
N LYS A 14 -6.44 26.26 -19.71
CA LYS A 14 -5.75 27.45 -19.19
C LYS A 14 -5.94 27.69 -17.71
N THR A 15 -5.98 26.64 -16.90
CA THR A 15 -5.89 26.78 -15.45
C THR A 15 -4.60 26.14 -14.96
N ASN A 16 -3.86 26.89 -14.14
CA ASN A 16 -2.72 26.39 -13.38
C ASN A 16 -3.31 25.52 -12.25
N TYR A 17 -3.80 24.34 -12.61
CA TYR A 17 -4.50 23.40 -11.73
C TYR A 17 -3.51 22.84 -10.70
N ASP A 18 -3.60 23.30 -9.46
CA ASP A 18 -2.94 22.67 -8.32
C ASP A 18 -3.90 21.62 -7.73
N PRO A 19 -3.61 20.31 -7.88
CA PRO A 19 -4.45 19.23 -7.36
C PRO A 19 -4.69 19.31 -5.83
N LYS A 20 -3.86 20.05 -5.09
CA LYS A 20 -3.96 20.20 -3.63
C LYS A 20 -5.05 21.18 -3.17
N SER A 21 -5.58 22.00 -4.09
CA SER A 21 -6.58 23.04 -3.80
C SER A 21 -7.96 22.52 -3.38
N TYR A 22 -8.26 21.23 -3.63
CA TYR A 22 -9.52 20.59 -3.26
C TYR A 22 -9.45 19.75 -1.99
N LEU A 23 -8.29 19.68 -1.34
CA LEU A 23 -8.17 18.95 -0.08
C LEU A 23 -8.75 19.84 1.04
N PRO A 24 -9.84 19.44 1.71
CA PRO A 24 -10.38 20.21 2.83
C PRO A 24 -9.29 20.38 3.88
N THR A 25 -8.99 21.62 4.24
CA THR A 25 -7.94 21.99 5.21
C THR A 25 -8.17 21.40 6.62
N ASP A 26 -9.33 20.81 6.88
CA ASP A 26 -9.73 20.23 8.17
C ASP A 26 -9.51 18.71 8.27
N VAL A 27 -9.28 18.02 7.14
CA VAL A 27 -8.61 16.71 7.16
C VAL A 27 -7.14 16.99 6.96
N SER A 28 -6.45 17.36 8.03
CA SER A 28 -5.00 17.50 7.98
C SER A 28 -4.42 16.22 7.38
N ILE A 29 -3.44 16.36 6.48
CA ILE A 29 -2.66 15.24 5.95
C ILE A 29 -2.17 14.36 7.12
N GLU A 30 -1.87 14.99 8.25
CA GLU A 30 -1.54 14.34 9.52
C GLU A 30 -2.65 13.46 10.09
N GLY A 31 -3.91 13.92 10.06
CA GLY A 31 -5.08 13.11 10.40
C GLY A 31 -5.21 11.87 9.52
N PHE A 32 -5.08 12.04 8.21
CA PHE A 32 -5.16 10.92 7.26
C PHE A 32 -3.99 9.92 7.45
N LYS A 33 -2.77 10.42 7.64
CA LYS A 33 -1.59 9.60 7.96
C LYS A 33 -1.79 8.78 9.23
N ARG A 34 -2.34 9.40 10.29
CA ARG A 34 -2.63 8.68 11.55
C ARG A 34 -3.61 7.53 11.33
N ILE A 35 -4.64 7.73 10.53
CA ILE A 35 -5.62 6.68 10.20
C ILE A 35 -4.93 5.54 9.44
N LEU A 36 -4.18 5.85 8.36
CA LEU A 36 -3.48 4.84 7.57
C LEU A 36 -2.44 4.08 8.40
N LYS A 37 -1.71 4.78 9.27
CA LYS A 37 -0.74 4.17 10.16
C LYS A 37 -1.42 3.24 11.16
N HIS A 38 -2.55 3.66 11.73
CA HIS A 38 -3.34 2.82 12.64
C HIS A 38 -3.87 1.57 11.93
N GLU A 39 -4.40 1.69 10.71
CA GLU A 39 -4.81 0.52 9.91
C GLU A 39 -3.63 -0.43 9.65
N GLY A 40 -2.44 0.09 9.35
CA GLY A 40 -1.23 -0.70 9.18
C GLY A 40 -0.79 -1.41 10.48
N ASP A 41 -0.82 -0.70 11.61
CA ASP A 41 -0.49 -1.24 12.93
C ASP A 41 -1.43 -2.41 13.29
N GLU A 42 -2.74 -2.29 13.06
CA GLU A 42 -3.71 -3.36 13.30
C GLU A 42 -3.52 -4.57 12.37
N ALA A 43 -3.26 -4.34 11.08
CA ALA A 43 -3.00 -5.41 10.11
C ALA A 43 -1.75 -6.22 10.47
N ILE A 44 -0.67 -5.55 10.87
CA ILE A 44 0.57 -6.22 11.30
C ILE A 44 0.36 -6.98 12.60
N LYS A 45 -0.37 -6.41 13.56
CA LYS A 45 -0.64 -7.06 14.84
C LYS A 45 -1.35 -8.41 14.66
N TYR A 46 -2.33 -8.47 13.76
CA TYR A 46 -3.01 -9.73 13.43
C TYR A 46 -2.03 -10.81 12.95
N VAL A 47 -1.11 -10.46 12.04
CA VAL A 47 -0.11 -11.41 11.52
C VAL A 47 0.92 -11.79 12.58
N GLU A 48 1.35 -10.83 13.40
CA GLU A 48 2.28 -11.04 14.51
C GLU A 48 1.70 -12.04 15.53
N ASP A 49 0.43 -11.90 15.89
CA ASP A 49 -0.24 -12.81 16.83
C ASP A 49 -0.37 -14.24 16.26
N LEU A 50 -0.62 -14.38 14.95
CA LEU A 50 -0.63 -15.68 14.29
C LEU A 50 0.75 -16.33 14.29
N ALA A 51 1.78 -15.59 13.88
CA ALA A 51 3.14 -16.10 13.82
C ALA A 51 3.68 -16.47 15.21
N LYS A 52 3.35 -15.70 16.26
CA LYS A 52 3.70 -16.03 17.65
C LYS A 52 3.05 -17.31 18.14
N LYS A 53 1.80 -17.59 17.76
CA LYS A 53 1.13 -18.86 18.10
C LYS A 53 1.85 -20.06 17.49
N GLU A 54 2.44 -19.88 16.32
CA GLU A 54 3.26 -20.88 15.65
C GLU A 54 4.74 -20.88 16.12
N GLY A 55 5.10 -20.07 17.13
CA GLY A 55 6.45 -20.01 17.68
C GLY A 55 7.49 -19.34 16.76
N LEU A 56 7.05 -18.53 15.80
CA LEU A 56 7.93 -17.86 14.85
C LEU A 56 8.42 -16.51 15.38
N GLU A 57 9.69 -16.20 15.12
CA GLU A 57 10.22 -14.85 15.32
C GLU A 57 9.67 -13.90 14.24
N VAL A 58 9.20 -12.73 14.66
CA VAL A 58 8.62 -11.73 13.76
C VAL A 58 9.34 -10.40 13.92
N ARG A 59 9.81 -9.86 12.79
CA ARG A 59 10.23 -8.47 12.67
C ARG A 59 9.24 -7.73 11.79
N LYS A 60 8.90 -6.49 12.15
CA LYS A 60 7.83 -5.72 11.53
C LYS A 60 8.30 -4.34 11.09
N TRP A 61 7.76 -3.88 9.96
CA TRP A 61 8.04 -2.58 9.39
C TRP A 61 6.76 -1.92 8.89
N ILE A 62 6.57 -0.65 9.24
CA ILE A 62 5.58 0.24 8.61
C ILE A 62 6.37 1.36 7.95
N ILE A 63 6.29 1.42 6.63
CA ILE A 63 7.10 2.32 5.80
C ILE A 63 6.16 3.19 4.97
N GLU A 64 6.34 4.51 5.04
CA GLU A 64 5.68 5.44 4.14
C GLU A 64 6.43 5.49 2.81
N GLY A 65 5.73 5.32 1.69
CA GLY A 65 6.35 5.39 0.37
C GLY A 65 5.53 4.72 -0.72
N GLN A 66 6.17 4.47 -1.87
CA GLN A 66 5.54 3.71 -2.94
C GLN A 66 5.69 2.20 -2.66
N PRO A 67 4.60 1.43 -2.46
CA PRO A 67 4.67 0.09 -1.88
C PRO A 67 5.66 -0.86 -2.57
N ALA A 68 5.62 -0.98 -3.90
CA ALA A 68 6.52 -1.88 -4.61
C ALA A 68 7.99 -1.50 -4.45
N LYS A 69 8.31 -0.19 -4.43
CA LYS A 69 9.67 0.30 -4.25
C LYS A 69 10.19 -0.01 -2.84
N GLU A 70 9.38 0.27 -1.83
CA GLU A 70 9.77 0.03 -0.43
C GLU A 70 9.86 -1.45 -0.09
N ILE A 71 9.01 -2.31 -0.66
CA ILE A 71 9.11 -3.77 -0.52
C ILE A 71 10.43 -4.29 -1.08
N LEU A 72 10.78 -3.90 -2.32
CA LEU A 72 12.02 -4.34 -2.97
C LEU A 72 13.25 -3.85 -2.20
N LYS A 73 13.25 -2.57 -1.82
CA LYS A 73 14.33 -1.97 -1.03
C LYS A 73 14.51 -2.68 0.31
N LEU A 74 13.43 -2.88 1.07
CA LEU A 74 13.49 -3.55 2.37
C LEU A 74 13.97 -5.00 2.23
N ALA A 75 13.51 -5.72 1.21
CA ALA A 75 13.93 -7.09 0.96
C ALA A 75 15.45 -7.20 0.72
N GLU A 76 16.03 -6.26 -0.05
CA GLU A 76 17.48 -6.16 -0.26
C GLU A 76 18.21 -5.76 1.04
N GLU A 77 17.75 -4.70 1.73
CA GLU A 77 18.37 -4.20 2.97
C GLU A 77 18.38 -5.25 4.08
N GLN A 78 17.33 -6.07 4.17
CA GLN A 78 17.23 -7.15 5.16
C GLN A 78 17.79 -8.48 4.66
N SER A 79 18.29 -8.54 3.40
CA SER A 79 18.85 -9.74 2.79
C SER A 79 17.95 -10.96 2.95
N VAL A 80 16.65 -10.81 2.67
CA VAL A 80 15.70 -11.92 2.79
C VAL A 80 15.85 -12.92 1.65
N ASP A 81 15.59 -14.20 1.93
CA ASP A 81 15.74 -15.27 0.94
C ASP A 81 14.51 -15.42 0.02
N LEU A 82 13.34 -14.93 0.45
CA LEU A 82 12.07 -15.09 -0.26
C LEU A 82 11.09 -13.96 0.09
N ILE A 83 10.43 -13.41 -0.92
CA ILE A 83 9.28 -12.51 -0.75
C ILE A 83 7.99 -13.34 -0.94
N VAL A 84 7.10 -13.33 0.05
CA VAL A 84 5.77 -13.94 -0.05
C VAL A 84 4.71 -12.86 -0.05
N MET A 85 3.80 -12.86 -1.03
CA MET A 85 2.72 -11.89 -1.10
C MET A 85 1.47 -12.41 -1.81
N GLY A 86 0.31 -11.79 -1.56
CA GLY A 86 -0.90 -12.05 -2.32
C GLY A 86 -0.82 -11.53 -3.76
N THR A 87 -1.55 -12.15 -4.69
CA THR A 87 -1.62 -11.67 -6.09
C THR A 87 -2.48 -10.41 -6.24
N LEU A 88 -3.44 -10.18 -5.35
CA LEU A 88 -4.38 -9.05 -5.39
C LEU A 88 -4.40 -8.32 -4.04
N GLY A 89 -4.66 -7.01 -4.09
CA GLY A 89 -4.85 -6.16 -2.91
C GLY A 89 -6.31 -5.81 -2.66
N ARG A 90 -6.55 -4.85 -1.76
CA ARG A 90 -7.89 -4.42 -1.29
C ARG A 90 -8.82 -3.93 -2.41
N SER A 91 -8.26 -3.38 -3.49
CA SER A 91 -9.00 -2.83 -4.64
C SER A 91 -9.18 -3.83 -5.80
N GLY A 92 -8.85 -5.11 -5.60
CA GLY A 92 -8.80 -6.14 -6.64
C GLY A 92 -9.98 -6.11 -7.60
N ILE A 93 -9.72 -5.70 -8.84
CA ILE A 93 -10.68 -5.80 -9.95
C ILE A 93 -10.66 -7.26 -10.40
N GLU A 94 -11.80 -7.96 -10.28
CA GLU A 94 -11.93 -9.42 -10.51
C GLU A 94 -11.40 -9.91 -11.88
N LYS A 95 -11.21 -9.01 -12.84
CA LYS A 95 -10.72 -9.31 -14.19
C LYS A 95 -9.20 -9.43 -14.32
N PHE A 96 -8.41 -9.07 -13.30
CA PHE A 96 -6.95 -9.12 -13.38
C PHE A 96 -6.36 -10.28 -12.57
N LEU A 97 -5.38 -10.97 -13.18
CA LEU A 97 -4.64 -12.06 -12.52
C LEU A 97 -3.60 -11.54 -11.51
N LEU A 98 -3.10 -10.32 -11.69
CA LEU A 98 -2.10 -9.67 -10.84
C LEU A 98 -2.49 -8.22 -10.52
N GLY A 99 -2.33 -7.84 -9.25
CA GLY A 99 -2.47 -6.48 -8.78
C GLY A 99 -1.23 -5.64 -9.09
N SER A 100 -1.40 -4.32 -9.17
CA SER A 100 -0.34 -3.39 -9.59
C SER A 100 0.91 -3.42 -8.72
N VAL A 101 0.80 -3.74 -7.44
CA VAL A 101 1.95 -3.88 -6.53
C VAL A 101 2.65 -5.21 -6.76
N ALA A 102 1.91 -6.32 -6.79
CA ALA A 102 2.46 -7.65 -7.03
C ALA A 102 3.19 -7.72 -8.38
N ASP A 103 2.59 -7.18 -9.44
CA ASP A 103 3.19 -7.11 -10.77
C ASP A 103 4.55 -6.39 -10.75
N LYS A 104 4.63 -5.23 -10.09
CA LYS A 104 5.86 -4.44 -9.98
C LYS A 104 6.93 -5.15 -9.15
N VAL A 105 6.54 -5.79 -8.06
CA VAL A 105 7.48 -6.55 -7.20
C VAL A 105 8.03 -7.76 -7.97
N ILE A 106 7.18 -8.54 -8.64
CA ILE A 106 7.61 -9.71 -9.43
C ILE A 106 8.60 -9.31 -10.52
N ARG A 107 8.32 -8.23 -11.27
CA ARG A 107 9.20 -7.77 -12.36
C ARG A 107 10.48 -7.10 -11.84
N GLY A 108 10.44 -6.48 -10.67
CA GLY A 108 11.54 -5.70 -10.11
C GLY A 108 12.45 -6.46 -9.14
N SER A 109 12.04 -7.64 -8.67
CA SER A 109 12.77 -8.35 -7.63
C SER A 109 13.97 -9.13 -8.15
N ARG A 110 15.09 -9.00 -7.42
CA ARG A 110 16.25 -9.88 -7.54
C ARG A 110 16.16 -11.11 -6.62
N ILE A 111 15.23 -11.06 -5.66
CA ILE A 111 14.93 -12.12 -4.69
C ILE A 111 13.73 -12.93 -5.19
N PRO A 112 13.70 -14.26 -5.03
CA PRO A 112 12.54 -15.07 -5.39
C PRO A 112 11.23 -14.50 -4.82
N VAL A 113 10.16 -14.54 -5.62
CA VAL A 113 8.82 -14.07 -5.21
C VAL A 113 7.83 -15.22 -5.33
N LEU A 114 7.24 -15.61 -4.20
CA LEU A 114 6.13 -16.55 -4.14
C LEU A 114 4.81 -15.79 -4.01
N THR A 115 3.96 -15.91 -5.01
CA THR A 115 2.62 -15.33 -4.98
C THR A 115 1.57 -16.33 -4.55
N VAL A 116 0.69 -15.93 -3.63
CA VAL A 116 -0.45 -16.73 -3.18
C VAL A 116 -1.73 -16.18 -3.80
N ARG A 117 -2.50 -17.06 -4.45
CA ARG A 117 -3.82 -16.76 -5.01
C ARG A 117 -4.88 -17.54 -4.23
N LYS A 118 -6.03 -16.91 -3.99
CA LYS A 118 -7.21 -17.59 -3.46
C LYS A 118 -8.02 -18.22 -4.60
#